data_AF-A0A1H0ACJ7-F1
#
_entry.id   AF-A0A1H0ACJ7-F1
#
_cell.length_a   1.000
_cell.length_b   1.000
_cell.length_c   1.000
_cell.angle_alpha   90.00
_cell.angle_beta   90.00
_cell.angle_gamma   90.00
#
_symmetry.space_group_name_H-M   'P 1'
#
loop_
_entity.id
_entity.type
_entity.pdbx_description
1 polymer ?
#
loop_
_entity_poly.entity_id
_entity_poly.type
_entity_poly.pdbx_seq_one_letter_code
_entity_poly.pdbx_strand_id
1 'polypeptide(L)'
;MSDAVVDLRPAPAPAPVVVPASAPAAGKRRVAGSVPVFVLTCAIGTLASIYTVRNGTNLDYGDAMAHLTIARRVIDNKAPGLAQLGTVWLPLPHLLLMPLVQNMWLFRTGVAGCIVGTLCLGASATAMWRITARLGLGLGGRVVSLLLLVANPSLLYVFTTALTEPVLIAAMLCTIAGVAGWVHSSRQLSGGELAVFAGLPAAAGVLTRYEAWPLVLSTMVVVIAASRRRGHSWRRVAGYAAAFAAPGVAAAAWWLAYNMATYGSPFEFLSGQYSAAAFTQVFIDKGQLTTKGNLGLSFAVLSWALMETAGLVALVAAGVGLLLMTWHWGLDNRSLIVWTAATSTAFLLFSLTTGQHIMVNDKSLPTGAYNNRYVLSAIPWLALLAGVGVHLLVRHLSRLWLPLVLACTIAVTAQNLWWTERPGERMTVIEEAQDQHVAYQRVKTAGEWLRTHYDGGGILMDQTPDKSSIAPILGLRIDEFFTRASGDVFEEAIADPYSHARWVFMHREQVTDSATETGVDLVTEALMPDPQFHARFRLVYAIADLGIYRRIGPVG
;
A
#
# COMPACT_ATOMS: atom_id res chain seq x y z
N MET A 1 -26.96 -93.85 -6.80
CA MET A 1 -25.97 -92.90 -7.33
C MET A 1 -26.77 -91.67 -7.75
N SER A 2 -26.60 -90.57 -7.01
CA SER A 2 -27.50 -89.42 -7.02
C SER A 2 -26.93 -88.33 -7.92
N ASP A 3 -27.68 -87.96 -8.94
CA ASP A 3 -27.37 -86.87 -9.86
C ASP A 3 -27.51 -85.50 -9.16
N ALA A 4 -26.42 -84.75 -9.11
CA ALA A 4 -26.37 -83.40 -8.57
C ALA A 4 -26.54 -82.38 -9.70
N VAL A 5 -27.61 -81.59 -9.61
CA VAL A 5 -27.87 -80.40 -10.45
C VAL A 5 -26.91 -79.29 -10.04
N VAL A 6 -26.14 -78.76 -11.00
CA VAL A 6 -25.23 -77.61 -10.80
C VAL A 6 -25.97 -76.31 -11.10
N ASP A 7 -26.14 -75.46 -10.09
CA ASP A 7 -26.72 -74.11 -10.18
C ASP A 7 -25.66 -73.14 -10.77
N LEU A 8 -25.89 -72.65 -11.99
CA LEU A 8 -25.04 -71.65 -12.66
C LEU A 8 -25.64 -70.25 -12.45
N ARG A 9 -25.27 -69.58 -11.35
CA ARG A 9 -25.49 -68.13 -11.20
C ARG A 9 -24.18 -67.38 -11.45
N PRO A 10 -24.17 -66.34 -12.30
CA PRO A 10 -22.99 -65.50 -12.47
C PRO A 10 -22.76 -64.63 -11.23
N ALA A 11 -21.49 -64.48 -10.83
CA ALA A 11 -21.09 -63.66 -9.70
C ALA A 11 -21.47 -62.17 -9.90
N PRO A 12 -21.87 -61.44 -8.85
CA PRO A 12 -22.23 -60.03 -8.96
C PRO A 12 -21.01 -59.18 -9.35
N ALA A 13 -21.20 -58.25 -10.28
CA ALA A 13 -20.17 -57.32 -10.72
C ALA A 13 -19.66 -56.46 -9.55
N PRO A 14 -18.34 -56.18 -9.46
CA PRO A 14 -17.80 -55.35 -8.39
C PRO A 14 -18.36 -53.92 -8.49
N ALA A 15 -18.80 -53.38 -7.36
CA ALA A 15 -19.31 -52.02 -7.26
C ALA A 15 -18.23 -50.99 -7.70
N PRO A 16 -18.63 -49.88 -8.35
CA PRO A 16 -17.69 -48.86 -8.77
C PRO A 16 -16.99 -48.25 -7.55
N VAL A 17 -15.67 -48.39 -7.51
CA VAL A 17 -14.81 -47.73 -6.51
C VAL A 17 -14.94 -46.23 -6.70
N VAL A 18 -15.67 -45.57 -5.79
CA VAL A 18 -15.69 -44.11 -5.70
C VAL A 18 -14.31 -43.68 -5.19
N VAL A 19 -13.43 -43.31 -6.12
CA VAL A 19 -12.12 -42.72 -5.81
C VAL A 19 -12.38 -41.35 -5.14
N PRO A 20 -11.89 -41.11 -3.92
CA PRO A 20 -11.97 -39.78 -3.31
C PRO A 20 -11.20 -38.78 -4.19
N ALA A 21 -11.78 -37.60 -4.41
CA ALA A 21 -11.17 -36.52 -5.17
C ALA A 21 -9.69 -36.35 -4.78
N SER A 22 -8.81 -36.72 -5.70
CA SER A 22 -7.36 -36.66 -5.55
C SER A 22 -6.93 -35.26 -5.12
N ALA A 23 -5.99 -35.19 -4.19
CA ALA A 23 -5.26 -33.98 -3.83
C ALA A 23 -4.87 -33.17 -5.09
N PRO A 24 -4.92 -31.83 -5.06
CA PRO A 24 -4.64 -31.03 -6.25
C PRO A 24 -3.25 -31.38 -6.77
N ALA A 25 -3.20 -31.82 -8.02
CA ALA A 25 -2.00 -32.28 -8.71
C ALA A 25 -0.86 -31.25 -8.55
N ALA A 26 0.13 -31.61 -7.73
CA ALA A 26 1.40 -30.93 -7.61
C ALA A 26 2.17 -31.07 -8.93
N GLY A 27 1.86 -30.21 -9.91
CA GLY A 27 2.53 -30.26 -11.21
C GLY A 27 2.08 -29.26 -12.27
N LYS A 28 0.90 -28.64 -12.15
CA LYS A 28 0.45 -27.65 -13.15
C LYS A 28 0.87 -26.23 -12.75
N ARG A 29 1.43 -25.46 -13.70
CA ARG A 29 1.76 -24.03 -13.52
C ARG A 29 0.50 -23.20 -13.16
N ARG A 30 -0.67 -23.66 -13.59
CA ARG A 30 -1.98 -23.07 -13.31
C ARG A 30 -2.57 -23.62 -12.00
N VAL A 31 -3.04 -22.73 -11.13
CA VAL A 31 -3.84 -23.07 -9.94
C VAL A 31 -5.30 -22.80 -10.28
N ALA A 32 -6.14 -23.85 -10.24
CA ALA A 32 -7.58 -23.71 -10.51
C ALA A 32 -8.21 -22.66 -9.57
N GLY A 33 -9.15 -21.87 -10.10
CA GLY A 33 -9.79 -20.77 -9.37
C GLY A 33 -9.05 -19.43 -9.40
N SER A 34 -7.81 -19.35 -9.92
CA SER A 34 -7.07 -18.08 -9.97
C SER A 34 -7.79 -16.98 -10.76
N VAL A 35 -8.36 -17.30 -11.93
CA VAL A 35 -9.08 -16.33 -12.77
C VAL A 35 -10.41 -15.91 -12.13
N PRO A 36 -11.28 -16.83 -11.68
CA PRO A 36 -12.49 -16.44 -10.94
C PRO A 36 -12.22 -15.56 -9.73
N VAL A 37 -11.17 -15.87 -8.94
CA VAL A 37 -10.78 -15.05 -7.78
C VAL A 37 -10.40 -13.64 -8.23
N PHE A 38 -9.56 -13.50 -9.26
CA PHE A 38 -9.18 -12.19 -9.81
C PHE A 38 -10.39 -11.37 -10.23
N VAL A 39 -11.29 -11.97 -11.04
CA VAL A 39 -12.46 -11.28 -11.57
C VAL A 39 -13.42 -10.87 -10.45
N LEU A 40 -13.68 -11.77 -9.50
CA LEU A 40 -14.57 -11.50 -8.37
C LEU A 40 -14.03 -10.36 -7.49
N THR A 41 -12.74 -10.38 -7.15
CA THR A 41 -12.18 -9.33 -6.29
C THR A 41 -11.98 -8.01 -7.02
N CYS A 42 -11.75 -8.02 -8.33
CA CYS A 42 -11.82 -6.79 -9.14
C CYS A 42 -13.24 -6.22 -9.16
N ALA A 43 -14.28 -7.06 -9.23
CA ALA A 43 -15.67 -6.59 -9.13
C ALA A 43 -15.95 -5.95 -7.76
N ILE A 44 -15.50 -6.58 -6.67
CA ILE A 44 -15.60 -6.01 -5.31
C ILE A 44 -14.86 -4.68 -5.21
N GLY A 45 -13.60 -4.62 -5.66
CA GLY A 45 -12.80 -3.39 -5.68
C GLY A 45 -13.43 -2.27 -6.51
N THR A 46 -14.05 -2.62 -7.65
CA THR A 46 -14.80 -1.67 -8.48
C THR A 46 -16.03 -1.14 -7.76
N LEU A 47 -16.81 -2.00 -7.09
CA LEU A 47 -17.97 -1.56 -6.31
C LEU A 47 -17.58 -0.65 -5.14
N ALA A 48 -16.51 -1.01 -4.42
CA ALA A 48 -15.95 -0.15 -3.37
C ALA A 48 -15.49 1.19 -3.92
N SER A 49 -14.81 1.19 -5.08
CA SER A 49 -14.35 2.41 -5.75
C SER A 49 -15.52 3.29 -6.20
N ILE A 50 -16.58 2.71 -6.76
CA ILE A 50 -17.80 3.45 -7.11
C ILE A 50 -18.39 4.12 -5.86
N TYR A 51 -18.41 3.40 -4.74
CA TYR A 51 -18.90 3.96 -3.47
C TYR A 51 -18.04 5.12 -2.99
N THR A 52 -16.71 4.97 -2.90
CA THR A 52 -15.84 6.02 -2.35
C THR A 52 -15.73 7.23 -3.27
N VAL A 53 -15.69 7.03 -4.60
CA VAL A 53 -15.72 8.14 -5.58
C VAL A 53 -17.03 8.92 -5.50
N ARG A 54 -18.19 8.25 -5.33
CA ARG A 54 -19.48 8.94 -5.18
C ARG A 54 -19.56 9.77 -3.91
N ASN A 55 -18.91 9.32 -2.83
CA ASN A 55 -18.87 10.03 -1.56
C ASN A 55 -17.67 11.01 -1.45
N GLY A 56 -16.77 11.03 -2.43
CA GLY A 56 -15.53 11.84 -2.41
C GLY A 56 -14.44 11.33 -1.47
N THR A 57 -14.66 10.21 -0.79
CA THR A 57 -13.76 9.74 0.29
C THR A 57 -12.48 9.09 -0.21
N ASN A 58 -12.39 8.77 -1.50
CA ASN A 58 -11.16 8.27 -2.12
C ASN A 58 -10.03 9.31 -2.17
N LEU A 59 -10.34 10.58 -1.89
CA LEU A 59 -9.40 11.71 -1.83
C LEU A 59 -9.29 12.31 -0.42
N ASP A 60 -9.69 11.58 0.63
CA ASP A 60 -9.61 12.08 2.00
C ASP A 60 -8.16 12.16 2.49
N TYR A 61 -7.35 11.18 2.13
CA TYR A 61 -5.91 11.20 2.38
C TYR A 61 -5.19 12.24 1.51
N GLY A 62 -4.43 13.14 2.16
CA GLY A 62 -3.56 14.11 1.50
C GLY A 62 -2.54 13.43 0.60
N ASP A 63 -1.87 12.39 1.12
CA ASP A 63 -0.92 11.55 0.37
C ASP A 63 -1.53 10.97 -0.91
N ALA A 64 -2.80 10.55 -0.89
CA ALA A 64 -3.47 10.03 -2.07
C ALA A 64 -3.57 11.10 -3.16
N MET A 65 -3.95 12.33 -2.79
CA MET A 65 -3.98 13.45 -3.74
C MET A 65 -2.57 13.84 -4.20
N ALA A 66 -1.58 13.84 -3.31
CA ALA A 66 -0.18 14.11 -3.64
C ALA A 66 0.39 13.10 -4.64
N HIS A 67 0.12 11.80 -4.49
CA HIS A 67 0.55 10.77 -5.46
C HIS A 67 -0.04 11.00 -6.86
N LEU A 68 -1.30 11.42 -6.95
CA LEU A 68 -1.91 11.80 -8.24
C LEU A 68 -1.19 13.00 -8.85
N THR A 69 -0.92 14.03 -8.05
CA THR A 69 -0.21 15.25 -8.47
C THR A 69 1.19 14.93 -8.98
N ILE A 70 1.96 14.13 -8.23
CA ILE A 70 3.33 13.73 -8.60
C ILE A 70 3.31 12.94 -9.91
N ALA A 71 2.41 11.98 -10.06
CA ALA A 71 2.30 11.19 -11.29
C ALA A 71 1.99 12.07 -12.52
N ARG A 72 1.18 13.12 -12.35
CA ARG A 72 0.79 14.02 -13.45
C ARG A 72 1.89 15.00 -13.80
N ARG A 73 2.55 15.59 -12.80
CA ARG A 73 3.56 16.65 -13.00
C ARG A 73 4.82 16.15 -13.70
N VAL A 74 5.06 14.83 -13.79
CA VAL A 74 6.15 14.29 -14.63
C VAL A 74 6.04 14.74 -16.09
N ILE A 75 4.81 14.88 -16.62
CA ILE A 75 4.57 15.24 -18.03
C ILE A 75 4.06 16.68 -18.16
N ASP A 76 3.11 17.09 -17.32
CA ASP A 76 2.33 18.32 -17.48
C ASP A 76 2.87 19.50 -16.65
N ASN A 77 4.11 19.45 -16.12
CA ASN A 77 4.70 20.55 -15.33
C ASN A 77 5.45 21.56 -16.23
N LYS A 78 5.69 22.78 -15.73
CA LYS A 78 6.53 23.79 -16.39
C LYS A 78 7.99 23.34 -16.57
N ALA A 79 8.48 22.46 -15.70
CA ALA A 79 9.78 21.78 -15.78
C ALA A 79 9.57 20.25 -15.83
N PRO A 80 9.02 19.70 -16.93
CA PRO A 80 8.66 18.29 -17.00
C PRO A 80 9.91 17.40 -17.03
N GLY A 81 9.78 16.15 -16.58
CA GLY A 81 10.88 15.19 -16.57
C GLY A 81 10.86 14.26 -15.36
N LEU A 82 11.77 13.27 -15.35
CA LEU A 82 11.81 12.26 -14.28
C LEU A 82 12.16 12.84 -12.91
N ALA A 83 12.85 13.98 -12.84
CA ALA A 83 13.15 14.69 -11.59
C ALA A 83 11.88 15.06 -10.78
N GLN A 84 10.74 15.12 -11.46
CA GLN A 84 9.43 15.40 -10.86
C GLN A 84 8.91 14.29 -9.93
N LEU A 85 9.52 13.10 -9.96
CA LEU A 85 9.20 11.99 -9.05
C LEU A 85 9.53 12.33 -7.58
N GLY A 86 10.39 13.33 -7.34
CA GLY A 86 10.80 13.73 -5.99
C GLY A 86 11.87 12.81 -5.40
N THR A 87 12.22 13.05 -4.14
CA THR A 87 13.32 12.38 -3.44
C THR A 87 12.89 11.22 -2.57
N VAL A 88 11.71 11.23 -1.94
CA VAL A 88 11.41 10.33 -0.81
C VAL A 88 10.59 9.10 -1.20
N TRP A 89 9.51 9.31 -1.94
CA TRP A 89 8.64 8.22 -2.35
C TRP A 89 9.22 7.50 -3.56
N LEU A 90 9.25 6.16 -3.45
CA LEU A 90 9.75 5.32 -4.52
C LEU A 90 8.81 5.39 -5.74
N PRO A 91 9.32 5.22 -6.97
CA PRO A 91 8.68 5.75 -8.16
C PRO A 91 7.52 4.89 -8.68
N LEU A 92 7.46 3.59 -8.38
CA LEU A 92 6.58 2.68 -9.10
C LEU A 92 5.09 3.05 -9.01
N PRO A 93 4.53 3.43 -7.84
CA PRO A 93 3.16 3.91 -7.76
C PRO A 93 2.87 5.09 -8.69
N HIS A 94 3.80 6.06 -8.76
CA HIS A 94 3.67 7.20 -9.67
C HIS A 94 3.76 6.79 -11.14
N LEU A 95 4.67 5.88 -11.49
CA LEU A 95 4.79 5.36 -12.86
C LEU A 95 3.53 4.59 -13.32
N LEU A 96 2.89 3.85 -12.41
CA LEU A 96 1.63 3.15 -12.68
C LEU A 96 0.45 4.11 -12.86
N LEU A 97 0.42 5.19 -12.08
CA LEU A 97 -0.61 6.24 -12.17
C LEU A 97 -0.42 7.14 -13.39
N MET A 98 0.83 7.40 -13.79
CA MET A 98 1.22 8.37 -14.82
C MET A 98 0.38 8.31 -16.10
N PRO A 99 0.15 7.17 -16.76
CA PRO A 99 -0.65 7.13 -17.98
C PRO A 99 -2.13 7.47 -17.73
N LEU A 100 -2.67 7.16 -16.54
CA LEU A 100 -4.08 7.36 -16.21
C LEU A 100 -4.36 8.83 -15.86
N VAL A 101 -3.49 9.47 -15.09
CA VAL A 101 -3.68 10.84 -14.62
C VAL A 101 -3.55 11.90 -15.71
N GLN A 102 -3.09 11.52 -16.92
CA GLN A 102 -3.14 12.42 -18.08
C GLN A 102 -4.58 12.71 -18.50
N ASN A 103 -5.50 11.78 -18.26
CA ASN A 103 -6.92 12.06 -18.39
C ASN A 103 -7.38 12.92 -17.21
N MET A 104 -7.80 14.16 -17.49
CA MET A 104 -8.20 15.13 -16.47
C MET A 104 -9.36 14.63 -15.60
N TRP A 105 -10.30 13.87 -16.17
CA TRP A 105 -11.41 13.31 -15.39
C TRP A 105 -10.92 12.26 -14.39
N LEU A 106 -10.04 11.33 -14.81
CA LEU A 106 -9.45 10.33 -13.92
C LEU A 106 -8.59 10.95 -12.81
N PHE A 107 -7.86 12.02 -13.14
CA PHE A 107 -7.04 12.77 -12.18
C PHE A 107 -7.91 13.47 -11.13
N ARG A 108 -8.87 14.28 -11.57
CA ARG A 108 -9.72 15.09 -10.68
C ARG A 108 -10.61 14.27 -9.75
N THR A 109 -11.13 13.16 -10.24
CA THR A 109 -12.02 12.29 -9.47
C THR A 109 -11.27 11.27 -8.60
N GLY A 110 -9.94 11.14 -8.78
CA GLY A 110 -9.14 10.11 -8.14
C GLY A 110 -9.36 8.68 -8.68
N VAL A 111 -10.15 8.52 -9.74
CA VAL A 111 -10.44 7.20 -10.34
C VAL A 111 -9.17 6.52 -10.88
N ALA A 112 -8.13 7.28 -11.24
CA ALA A 112 -6.82 6.72 -11.56
C ALA A 112 -6.27 5.81 -10.43
N GLY A 113 -6.38 6.27 -9.18
CA GLY A 113 -6.01 5.50 -7.99
C GLY A 113 -6.88 4.25 -7.84
N CYS A 114 -8.20 4.39 -8.00
CA CYS A 114 -9.14 3.28 -7.94
C CYS A 114 -8.83 2.16 -8.95
N ILE A 115 -8.44 2.50 -10.18
CA ILE A 115 -8.10 1.51 -11.22
C ILE A 115 -6.86 0.72 -10.79
N VAL A 116 -5.78 1.41 -10.40
CA VAL A 116 -4.54 0.77 -9.94
C VAL A 116 -4.83 -0.10 -8.71
N GLY A 117 -5.51 0.46 -7.72
CA GLY A 117 -5.88 -0.25 -6.50
C GLY A 117 -6.76 -1.48 -6.74
N THR A 118 -7.78 -1.40 -7.59
CA THR A 118 -8.63 -2.54 -7.95
C THR A 118 -7.82 -3.68 -8.59
N LEU A 119 -6.90 -3.36 -9.49
CA LEU A 119 -6.00 -4.35 -10.11
C LEU A 119 -5.04 -4.95 -9.07
N CYS A 120 -4.53 -4.14 -8.15
CA CYS A 120 -3.71 -4.61 -7.04
C CYS A 120 -4.50 -5.55 -6.12
N LEU A 121 -5.77 -5.24 -5.78
CA LEU A 121 -6.63 -6.13 -4.99
C LEU A 121 -6.86 -7.47 -5.70
N GLY A 122 -7.11 -7.43 -7.01
CA GLY A 122 -7.18 -8.60 -7.89
C GLY A 122 -5.91 -9.47 -7.81
N ALA A 123 -4.75 -8.84 -7.97
CA ALA A 123 -3.45 -9.50 -7.90
C ALA A 123 -3.16 -10.09 -6.51
N SER A 124 -3.40 -9.32 -5.43
CA SER A 124 -3.23 -9.74 -4.04
C SER A 124 -4.09 -10.96 -3.70
N ALA A 125 -5.39 -10.93 -4.00
CA ALA A 125 -6.28 -12.06 -3.76
C ALA A 125 -5.87 -13.30 -4.56
N THR A 126 -5.52 -13.11 -5.84
CA THR A 126 -5.07 -14.23 -6.69
C THR A 126 -3.76 -14.83 -6.18
N ALA A 127 -2.82 -14.00 -5.73
CA ALA A 127 -1.57 -14.43 -5.15
C ALA A 127 -1.81 -15.17 -3.82
N MET A 128 -2.68 -14.67 -2.94
CA MET A 128 -3.10 -15.35 -1.71
C MET A 128 -3.69 -16.73 -2.00
N TRP A 129 -4.60 -16.83 -2.97
CA TRP A 129 -5.17 -18.12 -3.40
C TRP A 129 -4.11 -19.09 -3.92
N ARG A 130 -3.12 -18.57 -4.66
CA ARG A 130 -2.00 -19.37 -5.17
C ARG A 130 -1.05 -19.81 -4.06
N ILE A 131 -0.72 -18.95 -3.10
CA ILE A 131 0.14 -19.28 -1.96
C ILE A 131 -0.51 -20.42 -1.18
N THR A 132 -1.75 -20.24 -0.73
CA THR A 132 -2.47 -21.24 0.05
C THR A 132 -2.63 -22.56 -0.70
N ALA A 133 -2.84 -22.52 -2.02
CA ALA A 133 -2.84 -23.72 -2.85
C ALA A 133 -1.49 -24.43 -2.93
N ARG A 134 -0.39 -23.69 -3.05
CA ARG A 134 0.98 -24.24 -3.13
C ARG A 134 1.48 -24.77 -1.79
N LEU A 135 1.00 -24.21 -0.69
CA LEU A 135 1.20 -24.73 0.66
C LEU A 135 0.38 -26.01 0.95
N GLY A 136 -0.55 -26.38 0.05
CA GLY A 136 -1.36 -27.59 0.17
C GLY A 136 -2.60 -27.42 1.05
N LEU A 137 -3.01 -26.19 1.36
CA LEU A 137 -4.22 -25.97 2.16
C LEU A 137 -5.45 -26.49 1.42
N GLY A 138 -6.37 -27.09 2.18
CA GLY A 138 -7.70 -27.47 1.72
C GLY A 138 -8.59 -26.25 1.46
N LEU A 139 -9.75 -26.45 0.82
CA LEU A 139 -10.63 -25.37 0.38
C LEU A 139 -10.99 -24.38 1.50
N GLY A 140 -11.35 -24.89 2.69
CA GLY A 140 -11.72 -24.03 3.83
C GLY A 140 -10.61 -23.06 4.23
N GLY A 141 -9.37 -23.53 4.34
CA GLY A 141 -8.23 -22.66 4.66
C GLY A 141 -7.99 -21.58 3.60
N ARG A 142 -8.15 -21.93 2.31
CA ARG A 142 -8.01 -20.95 1.21
C ARG A 142 -9.11 -19.90 1.23
N VAL A 143 -10.36 -20.33 1.47
CA VAL A 143 -11.52 -19.42 1.56
C VAL A 143 -11.38 -18.49 2.75
N VAL A 144 -10.97 -18.98 3.93
CA VAL A 144 -10.75 -18.13 5.11
C VAL A 144 -9.63 -17.11 4.88
N SER A 145 -8.51 -17.51 4.26
CA SER A 145 -7.45 -16.54 3.90
C SER A 145 -7.94 -15.45 2.94
N LEU A 146 -8.76 -15.81 1.94
CA LEU A 146 -9.35 -14.80 1.04
C LEU A 146 -10.39 -13.92 1.73
N LEU A 147 -11.25 -14.51 2.57
CA LEU A 147 -12.27 -13.81 3.32
C LEU A 147 -11.65 -12.72 4.20
N LEU A 148 -10.65 -13.07 5.02
CA LEU A 148 -10.01 -12.11 5.93
C LEU A 148 -9.22 -11.02 5.19
N LEU A 149 -8.72 -11.30 4.00
CA LEU A 149 -8.05 -10.31 3.17
C LEU A 149 -9.08 -9.35 2.52
N VAL A 150 -10.11 -9.88 1.85
CA VAL A 150 -11.01 -9.08 1.01
C VAL A 150 -12.13 -8.42 1.80
N ALA A 151 -12.59 -9.04 2.88
CA ALA A 151 -13.68 -8.51 3.71
C ALA A 151 -13.19 -7.51 4.78
N ASN A 152 -11.91 -7.13 4.79
CA ASN A 152 -11.41 -6.10 5.69
C ASN A 152 -11.75 -4.70 5.12
N PRO A 153 -12.63 -3.91 5.77
CA PRO A 153 -13.08 -2.61 5.25
C PRO A 153 -11.95 -1.58 5.16
N SER A 154 -11.04 -1.51 6.13
CA SER A 154 -9.88 -0.59 6.11
C SER A 154 -8.98 -0.87 4.91
N LEU A 155 -8.70 -2.14 4.65
CA LEU A 155 -7.90 -2.55 3.50
C LEU A 155 -8.62 -2.26 2.19
N LEU A 156 -9.91 -2.62 2.09
CA LEU A 156 -10.71 -2.38 0.90
C LEU A 156 -10.82 -0.88 0.57
N TYR A 157 -10.98 -0.02 1.58
CA TYR A 157 -10.98 1.43 1.44
C TYR A 157 -9.66 1.94 0.84
N VAL A 158 -8.51 1.52 1.38
CA VAL A 158 -7.20 1.93 0.86
C VAL A 158 -6.98 1.48 -0.58
N PHE A 159 -7.50 0.33 -0.99
CA PHE A 159 -7.51 -0.11 -2.40
C PHE A 159 -8.37 0.77 -3.34
N THR A 160 -9.16 1.71 -2.82
CA THR A 160 -9.88 2.72 -3.62
C THR A 160 -9.15 4.06 -3.73
N THR A 161 -8.03 4.23 -3.04
CA THR A 161 -7.24 5.47 -3.01
C THR A 161 -5.97 5.35 -3.86
N ALA A 162 -5.29 6.47 -4.09
CA ALA A 162 -3.99 6.51 -4.77
C ALA A 162 -2.80 6.35 -3.80
N LEU A 163 -3.02 5.71 -2.64
CA LEU A 163 -1.98 5.35 -1.68
C LEU A 163 -1.06 4.24 -2.23
N THR A 164 0.06 3.99 -1.56
CA THR A 164 1.13 3.10 -2.05
C THR A 164 1.04 1.67 -1.51
N GLU A 165 0.32 1.49 -0.41
CA GLU A 165 0.02 0.23 0.28
C GLU A 165 -0.62 -0.80 -0.67
N PRO A 166 -1.59 -0.47 -1.54
CA PRO A 166 -2.12 -1.40 -2.54
C PRO A 166 -1.05 -2.08 -3.40
N VAL A 167 -0.12 -1.28 -3.94
CA VAL A 167 0.95 -1.76 -4.83
C VAL A 167 1.94 -2.61 -4.05
N LEU A 168 2.30 -2.21 -2.82
CA LEU A 168 3.17 -2.99 -1.94
C LEU A 168 2.57 -4.36 -1.62
N ILE A 169 1.30 -4.41 -1.20
CA ILE A 169 0.64 -5.65 -0.79
C ILE A 169 0.53 -6.61 -1.98
N ALA A 170 0.23 -6.10 -3.18
CA ALA A 170 0.23 -6.89 -4.41
C ALA A 170 1.63 -7.42 -4.74
N ALA A 171 2.66 -6.58 -4.70
CA ALA A 171 4.05 -6.97 -4.96
C ALA A 171 4.56 -8.02 -3.96
N MET A 172 4.27 -7.83 -2.67
CA MET A 172 4.64 -8.75 -1.60
C MET A 172 3.98 -10.11 -1.78
N LEU A 173 2.66 -10.16 -1.95
CA LEU A 173 1.95 -11.42 -2.15
C LEU A 173 2.36 -12.11 -3.45
N CYS A 174 2.58 -11.38 -4.55
CA CYS A 174 3.08 -11.95 -5.79
C CYS A 174 4.49 -12.55 -5.62
N THR A 175 5.38 -11.90 -4.88
CA THR A 175 6.70 -12.42 -4.52
C THR A 175 6.58 -13.75 -3.76
N ILE A 176 5.72 -13.77 -2.74
CA ILE A 176 5.48 -14.95 -1.90
C ILE A 176 4.82 -16.07 -2.72
N ALA A 177 3.90 -15.75 -3.61
CA ALA A 177 3.27 -16.72 -4.52
C ALA A 177 4.28 -17.32 -5.52
N GLY A 178 5.19 -16.50 -6.03
CA GLY A 178 6.30 -16.89 -6.90
C GLY A 178 7.24 -17.86 -6.21
N VAL A 179 7.76 -17.49 -5.03
CA VAL A 179 8.67 -18.34 -4.27
C VAL A 179 7.97 -19.60 -3.76
N ALA A 180 6.71 -19.54 -3.32
CA ALA A 180 5.93 -20.72 -2.92
C ALA A 180 5.73 -21.68 -4.09
N GLY A 181 5.44 -21.15 -5.29
CA GLY A 181 5.41 -21.92 -6.53
C GLY A 181 6.76 -22.55 -6.86
N TRP A 182 7.85 -21.83 -6.61
CA TRP A 182 9.21 -22.31 -6.85
C TRP A 182 9.64 -23.43 -5.89
N VAL A 183 9.35 -23.26 -4.60
CA VAL A 183 9.67 -24.19 -3.50
C VAL A 183 8.87 -25.50 -3.61
N HIS A 184 7.61 -25.45 -4.04
CA HIS A 184 6.72 -26.61 -4.10
C HIS A 184 6.50 -27.16 -5.52
N SER A 185 7.30 -26.73 -6.50
CA SER A 185 7.26 -27.29 -7.84
C SER A 185 7.84 -28.71 -7.86
N SER A 186 7.16 -29.64 -8.53
CA SER A 186 7.69 -30.99 -8.82
C SER A 186 8.81 -30.97 -9.86
N ARG A 187 8.81 -29.96 -10.75
CA ARG A 187 9.94 -29.66 -11.65
C ARG A 187 10.99 -28.82 -10.93
N GLN A 188 12.26 -29.11 -11.17
CA GLN A 188 13.36 -28.20 -10.83
C GLN A 188 13.29 -26.96 -11.73
N LEU A 189 12.85 -25.85 -11.15
CA LEU A 189 12.75 -24.56 -11.85
C LEU A 189 14.12 -23.87 -11.89
N SER A 190 14.40 -23.19 -13.00
CA SER A 190 15.66 -22.48 -13.20
C SER A 190 15.74 -21.20 -12.34
N GLY A 191 16.94 -20.63 -12.22
CA GLY A 191 17.13 -19.31 -11.60
C GLY A 191 16.40 -18.20 -12.35
N GLY A 192 16.35 -18.25 -13.68
CA GLY A 192 15.60 -17.28 -14.49
C GLY A 192 14.10 -17.30 -14.19
N GLU A 193 13.51 -18.48 -13.99
CA GLU A 193 12.10 -18.58 -13.59
C GLU A 193 11.85 -18.03 -12.18
N LEU A 194 12.79 -18.21 -11.26
CA LEU A 194 12.73 -17.62 -9.93
C LEU A 194 12.83 -16.08 -10.01
N ALA A 195 13.75 -15.56 -10.83
CA ALA A 195 13.88 -14.14 -11.10
C ALA A 195 12.58 -13.53 -11.66
N VAL A 196 11.91 -14.21 -12.60
CA VAL A 196 10.67 -13.72 -13.21
C VAL A 196 9.48 -13.80 -12.26
N PHE A 197 9.24 -14.95 -11.62
CA PHE A 197 8.00 -15.16 -10.85
C PHE A 197 8.06 -14.62 -9.42
N ALA A 198 9.25 -14.46 -8.84
CA ALA A 198 9.42 -13.93 -7.49
C ALA A 198 10.29 -12.66 -7.48
N GLY A 199 11.38 -12.62 -8.26
CA GLY A 199 12.30 -11.48 -8.29
C GLY A 199 11.69 -10.19 -8.85
N LEU A 200 10.99 -10.24 -10.00
CA LEU A 200 10.34 -9.05 -10.59
C LEU A 200 9.24 -8.47 -9.70
N PRO A 201 8.33 -9.27 -9.10
CA PRO A 201 7.43 -8.76 -8.06
C PRO A 201 8.17 -8.16 -6.86
N ALA A 202 9.29 -8.73 -6.44
CA ALA A 202 10.08 -8.18 -5.33
C ALA A 202 10.71 -6.82 -5.70
N ALA A 203 11.23 -6.70 -6.93
CA ALA A 203 11.73 -5.44 -7.49
C ALA A 203 10.63 -4.37 -7.56
N ALA A 204 9.41 -4.76 -7.94
CA ALA A 204 8.25 -3.87 -7.90
C ALA A 204 7.99 -3.37 -6.47
N GLY A 205 8.05 -4.25 -5.47
CA GLY A 205 7.96 -3.87 -4.07
C GLY A 205 9.06 -2.89 -3.64
N VAL A 206 10.32 -3.16 -4.01
CA VAL A 206 11.49 -2.30 -3.72
C VAL A 206 11.33 -0.90 -4.30
N LEU A 207 10.71 -0.75 -5.46
CA LEU A 207 10.38 0.54 -6.08
C LEU A 207 9.04 1.12 -5.61
N THR A 208 8.40 0.53 -4.61
CA THR A 208 7.15 1.02 -4.04
C THR A 208 7.34 1.54 -2.62
N ARG A 209 7.90 0.73 -1.72
CA ARG A 209 8.04 1.06 -0.29
C ARG A 209 9.28 0.41 0.30
N TYR A 210 9.91 1.08 1.27
CA TYR A 210 11.14 0.60 1.92
C TYR A 210 10.92 -0.70 2.71
N GLU A 211 9.70 -1.00 3.16
CA GLU A 211 9.33 -2.28 3.80
C GLU A 211 9.59 -3.51 2.91
N ALA A 212 9.64 -3.33 1.59
CA ALA A 212 9.93 -4.41 0.65
C ALA A 212 11.43 -4.73 0.54
N TRP A 213 12.32 -3.86 1.03
CA TRP A 213 13.77 -4.13 1.00
C TRP A 213 14.12 -5.30 1.92
N PRO A 214 13.67 -5.34 3.20
CA PRO A 214 13.79 -6.54 4.03
C PRO A 214 13.05 -7.76 3.47
N LEU A 215 11.96 -7.58 2.71
CA LEU A 215 11.24 -8.71 2.07
C LEU A 215 12.13 -9.46 1.08
N VAL A 216 13.00 -8.76 0.33
CA VAL A 216 14.00 -9.40 -0.54
C VAL A 216 14.95 -10.24 0.32
N LEU A 217 15.43 -9.71 1.44
CA LEU A 217 16.36 -10.43 2.32
C LEU A 217 15.70 -11.68 2.93
N SER A 218 14.49 -11.56 3.48
CA SER A 218 13.78 -12.69 4.09
C SER A 218 13.41 -13.76 3.06
N THR A 219 12.96 -13.37 1.87
CA THR A 219 12.67 -14.30 0.78
C THR A 219 13.94 -14.99 0.28
N MET A 220 15.07 -14.28 0.21
CA MET A 220 16.37 -14.88 -0.13
C MET A 220 16.77 -15.96 0.88
N VAL A 221 16.51 -15.75 2.18
CA VAL A 221 16.71 -16.78 3.22
C VAL A 221 15.85 -18.01 2.93
N VAL A 222 14.58 -17.85 2.51
CA VAL A 222 13.72 -18.98 2.08
C VAL A 222 14.31 -19.72 0.89
N VAL A 223 14.78 -19.00 -0.13
CA VAL A 223 15.41 -19.60 -1.32
C VAL A 223 16.64 -20.42 -0.92
N ILE A 224 17.49 -19.87 -0.06
CA ILE A 224 18.70 -20.54 0.45
C ILE A 224 18.30 -21.79 1.24
N ALA A 225 17.43 -21.66 2.23
CA ALA A 225 16.98 -22.76 3.08
C ALA A 225 16.34 -23.89 2.27
N ALA A 226 15.43 -23.56 1.35
CA ALA A 226 14.77 -24.53 0.49
C ALA A 226 15.76 -25.22 -0.47
N SER A 227 16.72 -24.48 -1.03
CA SER A 227 17.77 -25.04 -1.89
C SER A 227 18.68 -26.02 -1.14
N ARG A 228 19.06 -25.68 0.10
CA ARG A 228 19.90 -26.52 0.95
C ARG A 228 19.16 -27.79 1.38
N ARG A 229 17.88 -27.70 1.70
CA ARG A 229 17.01 -28.87 2.01
C ARG A 229 16.82 -29.81 0.82
N ARG A 230 16.99 -29.32 -0.41
CA ARG A 230 17.02 -30.14 -1.64
C ARG A 230 18.39 -30.77 -1.93
N GLY A 231 19.38 -30.59 -1.04
CA GLY A 231 20.72 -31.15 -1.22
C GLY A 231 21.58 -30.45 -2.29
N HIS A 232 21.19 -29.25 -2.75
CA HIS A 232 22.00 -28.53 -3.73
C HIS A 232 23.32 -28.03 -3.14
N SER A 233 24.37 -28.03 -3.97
CA SER A 233 25.68 -27.47 -3.63
C SER A 233 25.61 -25.97 -3.38
N TRP A 234 26.52 -25.43 -2.57
CA TRP A 234 26.56 -24.00 -2.24
C TRP A 234 26.68 -23.10 -3.47
N ARG A 235 27.41 -23.54 -4.51
CA ARG A 235 27.48 -22.82 -5.80
C ARG A 235 26.11 -22.67 -6.46
N ARG A 236 25.30 -23.73 -6.48
CA ARG A 236 23.95 -23.69 -7.05
C ARG A 236 22.99 -22.88 -6.16
N VAL A 237 23.12 -22.99 -4.84
CA VAL A 237 22.35 -22.17 -3.88
C VAL A 237 22.63 -20.68 -4.07
N ALA A 238 23.90 -20.29 -4.18
CA ALA A 238 24.30 -18.92 -4.49
C ALA A 238 23.74 -18.44 -5.83
N GLY A 239 23.74 -19.30 -6.85
CA GLY A 239 23.11 -19.01 -8.14
C GLY A 239 21.61 -18.73 -8.05
N TYR A 240 20.85 -19.51 -7.26
CA TYR A 240 19.42 -19.24 -7.04
C TYR A 240 19.16 -17.98 -6.21
N ALA A 241 19.94 -17.77 -5.15
CA ALA A 241 19.84 -16.58 -4.32
C ALA A 241 20.13 -15.31 -5.14
N ALA A 242 21.22 -15.32 -5.93
CA ALA A 242 21.57 -14.23 -6.83
C ALA A 242 20.50 -14.00 -7.90
N ALA A 243 19.99 -15.06 -8.54
CA ALA A 243 18.95 -14.93 -9.55
C ALA A 243 17.65 -14.33 -8.99
N PHE A 244 17.25 -14.71 -7.76
CA PHE A 244 16.12 -14.11 -7.08
C PHE A 244 16.37 -12.63 -6.73
N ALA A 245 17.53 -12.33 -6.14
CA ALA A 245 17.83 -11.00 -5.62
C ALA A 245 18.16 -9.98 -6.72
N ALA A 246 18.68 -10.41 -7.87
CA ALA A 246 19.17 -9.52 -8.93
C ALA A 246 18.16 -8.45 -9.38
N PRO A 247 16.87 -8.77 -9.64
CA PRO A 247 15.90 -7.73 -9.97
C PRO A 247 15.69 -6.70 -8.85
N GLY A 248 15.63 -7.14 -7.59
CA GLY A 248 15.46 -6.26 -6.44
C GLY A 248 16.69 -5.36 -6.22
N VAL A 249 17.88 -5.91 -6.39
CA VAL A 249 19.14 -5.14 -6.34
C VAL A 249 19.21 -4.13 -7.48
N ALA A 250 18.82 -4.50 -8.69
CA ALA A 250 18.78 -3.57 -9.83
C ALA A 250 17.78 -2.43 -9.60
N ALA A 251 16.62 -2.71 -9.02
CA ALA A 251 15.64 -1.71 -8.60
C ALA A 251 16.21 -0.74 -7.56
N ALA A 252 16.84 -1.25 -6.49
CA ALA A 252 17.47 -0.41 -5.48
C ALA A 252 18.62 0.42 -6.08
N ALA A 253 19.46 -0.17 -6.92
CA ALA A 253 20.56 0.53 -7.59
C ALA A 253 20.06 1.65 -8.51
N TRP A 254 18.97 1.42 -9.25
CA TRP A 254 18.33 2.46 -10.06
C TRP A 254 17.87 3.63 -9.19
N TRP A 255 17.27 3.35 -8.02
CA TRP A 255 16.81 4.40 -7.10
C TRP A 255 17.97 5.23 -6.54
N LEU A 256 19.06 4.59 -6.14
CA LEU A 256 20.28 5.26 -5.67
C LEU A 256 20.91 6.12 -6.78
N ALA A 257 20.94 5.60 -8.01
CA ALA A 257 21.46 6.33 -9.18
C ALA A 257 20.59 7.54 -9.52
N TYR A 258 19.26 7.40 -9.47
CA TYR A 258 18.32 8.51 -9.64
C TYR A 258 18.54 9.62 -8.61
N ASN A 259 18.71 9.25 -7.33
CA ASN A 259 18.96 10.22 -6.27
C ASN A 259 20.31 10.94 -6.47
N MET A 260 21.37 10.20 -6.81
CA MET A 260 22.67 10.78 -7.14
C MET A 260 22.59 11.76 -8.33
N ALA A 261 21.95 11.35 -9.42
CA ALA A 261 21.88 12.14 -10.64
C ALA A 261 21.03 13.42 -10.48
N THR A 262 19.98 13.36 -9.67
CA THR A 262 19.02 14.47 -9.53
C THR A 262 19.37 15.40 -8.37
N TYR A 263 19.92 14.89 -7.28
CA TYR A 263 20.13 15.63 -6.04
C TYR A 263 21.58 15.63 -5.55
N GLY A 264 22.50 14.99 -6.26
CA GLY A 264 23.93 14.95 -5.91
C GLY A 264 24.27 14.02 -4.74
N SER A 265 23.28 13.30 -4.18
CA SER A 265 23.48 12.34 -3.09
C SER A 265 22.68 11.05 -3.34
N PRO A 266 23.28 9.85 -3.27
CA PRO A 266 22.55 8.60 -3.45
C PRO A 266 21.59 8.30 -2.29
N PHE A 267 21.75 8.99 -1.17
CA PHE A 267 20.96 8.81 0.05
C PHE A 267 20.06 10.02 0.35
N GLU A 268 19.79 10.88 -0.64
CA GLU A 268 18.93 12.05 -0.48
C GLU A 268 17.55 11.68 0.09
N PHE A 269 16.95 10.58 -0.37
CA PHE A 269 15.69 10.05 0.17
C PHE A 269 15.71 9.75 1.68
N LEU A 270 16.89 9.52 2.26
CA LEU A 270 17.09 9.14 3.66
C LEU A 270 17.44 10.35 4.52
N SER A 271 18.32 11.24 4.06
CA SER A 271 18.86 12.35 4.86
C SER A 271 18.44 13.74 4.39
N GLY A 272 17.78 13.86 3.24
CA GLY A 272 17.38 15.14 2.67
C GLY A 272 16.28 15.84 3.48
N GLN A 273 16.08 17.12 3.21
CA GLN A 273 15.13 17.99 3.95
C GLN A 273 13.66 17.52 3.90
N TYR A 274 13.29 16.70 2.92
CA TYR A 274 11.95 16.13 2.78
C TYR A 274 11.83 14.71 3.37
N SER A 275 12.94 14.10 3.81
CA SER A 275 12.96 12.68 4.22
C SER A 275 12.17 12.42 5.50
N ALA A 276 11.84 11.15 5.72
CA ALA A 276 11.25 10.72 6.99
C ALA A 276 12.13 11.11 8.20
N ALA A 277 13.45 11.15 8.04
CA ALA A 277 14.36 11.58 9.11
C ALA A 277 14.13 13.06 9.48
N ALA A 278 13.97 13.94 8.49
CA ALA A 278 13.67 15.36 8.72
C ALA A 278 12.33 15.55 9.47
N PHE A 279 11.29 14.79 9.10
CA PHE A 279 10.02 14.80 9.83
C PHE A 279 10.16 14.27 11.25
N THR A 280 10.89 13.16 11.44
CA THR A 280 11.11 12.59 12.78
C THR A 280 11.90 13.54 13.68
N GLN A 281 12.79 14.37 13.12
CA GLN A 281 13.56 15.33 13.90
C GLN A 281 12.66 16.37 14.56
N VAL A 282 11.66 16.91 13.85
CA VAL A 282 10.67 17.83 14.44
C VAL A 282 9.91 17.18 15.60
N PHE A 283 9.54 15.90 15.47
CA PHE A 283 8.89 15.16 16.56
C PHE A 283 9.82 14.90 17.74
N ILE A 284 11.12 14.69 17.49
CA ILE A 284 12.13 14.57 18.55
C ILE A 284 12.25 15.89 19.31
N ASP A 285 12.35 17.02 18.59
CA ASP A 285 12.53 18.34 19.18
C ASP A 285 11.30 18.77 20.01
N LYS A 286 10.10 18.34 19.59
CA LYS A 286 8.85 18.53 20.35
C LYS A 286 8.68 17.52 21.50
N GLY A 287 9.58 16.54 21.64
CA GLY A 287 9.45 15.47 22.65
C GLY A 287 8.29 14.49 22.40
N GLN A 288 7.83 14.39 21.15
CA GLN A 288 6.65 13.63 20.72
C GLN A 288 6.99 12.28 20.07
N LEU A 289 8.26 12.00 19.74
CA LEU A 289 8.67 10.71 19.18
C LEU A 289 8.91 9.64 20.25
N THR A 290 7.85 9.27 20.96
CA THR A 290 7.93 8.46 22.19
C THR A 290 8.31 6.99 21.99
N THR A 291 8.11 6.44 20.80
CA THR A 291 8.48 5.04 20.47
C THR A 291 9.99 4.84 20.28
N LYS A 292 10.75 5.90 19.95
CA LYS A 292 12.19 5.82 19.68
C LYS A 292 12.93 5.34 20.93
N GLY A 293 13.71 4.28 20.77
CA GLY A 293 14.47 3.64 21.86
C GLY A 293 13.60 2.81 22.82
N ASN A 294 12.29 2.73 22.63
CA ASN A 294 11.37 2.01 23.52
C ASN A 294 10.64 0.88 22.78
N LEU A 295 11.21 -0.33 22.87
CA LEU A 295 10.63 -1.52 22.23
C LEU A 295 9.25 -1.90 22.79
N GLY A 296 9.05 -1.75 24.11
CA GLY A 296 7.78 -2.09 24.75
C GLY A 296 6.64 -1.20 24.28
N LEU A 297 6.87 0.11 24.23
CA LEU A 297 5.90 1.07 23.69
C LEU A 297 5.71 0.89 22.19
N SER A 298 6.78 0.68 21.42
CA SER A 298 6.69 0.39 19.98
C SER A 298 5.80 -0.83 19.70
N PHE A 299 5.95 -1.89 20.49
CA PHE A 299 5.12 -3.08 20.39
C PHE A 299 3.65 -2.80 20.76
N ALA A 300 3.40 -2.01 21.82
CA ALA A 300 2.05 -1.64 22.22
C ALA A 300 1.34 -0.81 21.14
N VAL A 301 2.00 0.22 20.60
CA VAL A 301 1.49 1.07 19.50
C VAL A 301 1.20 0.23 18.26
N LEU A 302 2.14 -0.63 17.84
CA LEU A 302 1.96 -1.49 16.67
C LEU A 302 0.83 -2.52 16.86
N SER A 303 0.74 -3.13 18.04
CA SER A 303 -0.29 -4.12 18.36
C SER A 303 -1.69 -3.50 18.43
N TRP A 304 -1.78 -2.26 18.91
CA TRP A 304 -3.03 -1.50 18.92
C TRP A 304 -3.48 -1.17 17.49
N ALA A 305 -2.57 -0.65 16.66
CA ALA A 305 -2.83 -0.42 15.24
C ALA A 305 -3.26 -1.70 14.50
N LEU A 306 -2.65 -2.85 14.82
CA LEU A 306 -3.07 -4.16 14.30
C LEU A 306 -4.49 -4.53 14.73
N MET A 307 -4.87 -4.27 15.98
CA MET A 307 -6.21 -4.55 16.51
C MET A 307 -7.27 -3.72 15.79
N GLU A 308 -7.06 -2.42 15.64
CA GLU A 308 -8.03 -1.51 15.03
C GLU A 308 -8.05 -1.59 13.49
N THR A 309 -7.00 -2.15 12.88
CA THR A 309 -6.92 -2.32 11.43
C THR A 309 -7.35 -3.71 10.97
N ALA A 310 -6.86 -4.78 11.60
CA ALA A 310 -7.17 -6.17 11.22
C ALA A 310 -8.38 -6.73 11.97
N GLY A 311 -8.61 -6.25 13.20
CA GLY A 311 -9.69 -6.67 14.07
C GLY A 311 -9.38 -7.91 14.89
N LEU A 312 -10.07 -8.02 16.02
CA LEU A 312 -9.88 -9.10 16.99
C LEU A 312 -10.07 -10.49 16.37
N VAL A 313 -11.05 -10.65 15.47
CA VAL A 313 -11.34 -11.94 14.83
C VAL A 313 -10.14 -12.42 14.01
N ALA A 314 -9.54 -11.53 13.22
CA ALA A 314 -8.37 -11.87 12.41
C ALA A 314 -7.15 -12.19 13.30
N LEU A 315 -6.93 -11.40 14.37
CA LEU A 315 -5.82 -11.61 15.30
C LEU A 315 -5.93 -12.92 16.07
N VAL A 316 -7.10 -13.25 16.62
CA VAL A 316 -7.33 -14.51 17.33
C VAL A 316 -7.16 -15.71 16.38
N ALA A 317 -7.75 -15.65 15.19
CA ALA A 317 -7.61 -16.71 14.19
C ALA A 317 -6.15 -16.89 13.74
N ALA A 318 -5.43 -15.80 13.54
CA ALA A 318 -4.00 -15.82 13.21
C ALA A 318 -3.16 -16.37 14.37
N GLY A 319 -3.46 -16.02 15.62
CA GLY A 319 -2.79 -16.54 16.81
C GLY A 319 -2.95 -18.07 16.95
N VAL A 320 -4.16 -18.59 16.78
CA VAL A 320 -4.41 -20.04 16.73
C VAL A 320 -3.65 -20.68 15.57
N GLY A 321 -3.71 -20.06 14.39
CA GLY A 321 -2.97 -20.49 13.21
C GLY A 321 -1.46 -20.56 13.43
N LEU A 322 -0.88 -19.56 14.12
CA LEU A 322 0.53 -19.50 14.47
C LEU A 322 0.93 -20.62 15.42
N LEU A 323 0.16 -20.86 16.47
CA LEU A 323 0.40 -21.94 17.42
C LEU A 323 0.36 -23.31 16.72
N LEU A 324 -0.69 -23.57 15.92
CA LEU A 324 -0.84 -24.83 15.19
C LEU A 324 0.24 -25.01 14.12
N MET A 325 0.59 -23.95 13.38
CA MET A 325 1.67 -23.98 12.40
C MET A 325 3.00 -24.31 13.07
N THR A 326 3.30 -23.66 14.20
CA THR A 326 4.55 -23.88 14.94
C THR A 326 4.63 -25.32 15.45
N TRP A 327 3.53 -25.84 16.00
CA TRP A 327 3.45 -27.22 16.50
C TRP A 327 3.59 -28.28 15.39
N HIS A 328 2.93 -28.09 14.25
CA HIS A 328 2.84 -29.13 13.22
C HIS A 328 3.87 -29.01 12.10
N TRP A 329 4.27 -27.78 11.73
CA TRP A 329 5.19 -27.53 10.62
C TRP A 329 6.58 -27.10 11.10
N GLY A 330 6.71 -26.63 12.35
CA GLY A 330 7.97 -26.14 12.88
C GLY A 330 8.59 -25.08 11.97
N LEU A 331 9.86 -25.27 11.60
CA LEU A 331 10.58 -24.40 10.67
C LEU A 331 10.69 -24.98 9.24
N ASP A 332 9.75 -25.80 8.79
CA ASP A 332 9.76 -26.35 7.43
C ASP A 332 9.61 -25.28 6.32
N ASN A 333 9.62 -25.70 5.06
CA ASN A 333 9.53 -24.74 3.95
C ASN A 333 8.18 -24.02 3.89
N ARG A 334 7.11 -24.62 4.40
CA ARG A 334 5.76 -24.04 4.39
C ARG A 334 5.69 -22.91 5.41
N SER A 335 6.18 -23.14 6.63
CA SER A 335 6.19 -22.12 7.67
C SER A 335 7.10 -20.95 7.30
N LEU A 336 8.27 -21.20 6.69
CA LEU A 336 9.17 -20.14 6.21
C LEU A 336 8.50 -19.22 5.16
N ILE A 337 7.68 -19.79 4.26
CA ILE A 337 6.89 -19.01 3.29
C ILE A 337 5.86 -18.14 4.01
N VAL A 338 5.16 -18.67 5.02
CA VAL A 338 4.20 -17.89 5.82
C VAL A 338 4.91 -16.77 6.58
N TRP A 339 6.06 -17.04 7.20
CA TRP A 339 6.87 -16.05 7.89
C TRP A 339 7.42 -14.95 7.00
N THR A 340 7.58 -15.22 5.69
CA THR A 340 7.98 -14.17 4.73
C THR A 340 6.95 -13.03 4.71
N ALA A 341 5.66 -13.32 4.87
CA ALA A 341 4.62 -12.30 4.95
C ALA A 341 4.71 -11.43 6.22
N ALA A 342 5.34 -11.92 7.29
CA ALA A 342 5.54 -11.16 8.54
C ALA A 342 6.65 -10.11 8.43
N THR A 343 7.41 -10.11 7.32
CA THR A 343 8.59 -9.25 7.15
C THR A 343 8.26 -7.77 7.29
N SER A 344 7.14 -7.33 6.73
CA SER A 344 6.71 -5.93 6.81
C SER A 344 6.39 -5.53 8.25
N THR A 345 5.68 -6.38 9.01
CA THR A 345 5.38 -6.16 10.43
C THR A 345 6.64 -6.10 11.28
N ALA A 346 7.59 -7.00 11.06
CA ALA A 346 8.88 -6.98 11.76
C ALA A 346 9.69 -5.72 11.45
N PHE A 347 9.68 -5.28 10.18
CA PHE A 347 10.33 -4.03 9.78
C PHE A 347 9.66 -2.80 10.40
N LEU A 348 8.33 -2.75 10.47
CA LEU A 348 7.62 -1.65 11.12
C LEU A 348 7.96 -1.55 12.60
N LEU A 349 8.01 -2.68 13.32
CA LEU A 349 8.45 -2.69 14.71
C LEU A 349 9.87 -2.15 14.86
N PHE A 350 10.80 -2.61 14.01
CA PHE A 350 12.17 -2.11 13.96
C PHE A 350 12.22 -0.60 13.68
N SER A 351 11.44 -0.13 12.70
CA SER A 351 11.40 1.28 12.29
C SER A 351 10.83 2.19 13.39
N LEU A 352 9.81 1.73 14.13
CA LEU A 352 9.27 2.44 15.29
C LEU A 352 10.30 2.51 16.42
N THR A 353 10.92 1.38 16.76
CA THR A 353 11.89 1.32 17.86
C THR A 353 13.16 2.11 17.56
N THR A 354 13.59 2.17 16.29
CA THR A 354 14.75 2.98 15.88
C THR A 354 14.41 4.46 15.65
N GLY A 355 13.13 4.84 15.73
CA GLY A 355 12.68 6.21 15.52
C GLY A 355 12.71 6.67 14.07
N GLN A 356 12.68 5.74 13.11
CA GLN A 356 12.63 6.02 11.66
C GLN A 356 11.19 6.15 11.14
N HIS A 357 10.19 5.86 11.97
CA HIS A 357 8.78 5.95 11.61
C HIS A 357 7.97 6.56 12.76
N ILE A 358 7.04 7.44 12.42
CA ILE A 358 6.08 8.05 13.34
C ILE A 358 4.76 7.31 13.19
N MET A 359 4.20 6.81 14.28
CA MET A 359 2.86 6.23 14.33
C MET A 359 2.17 6.74 15.59
N VAL A 360 0.97 7.28 15.43
CA VAL A 360 0.18 7.88 16.51
C VAL A 360 -1.15 7.15 16.61
N ASN A 361 -1.50 6.65 17.80
CA ASN A 361 -2.79 6.04 18.16
C ASN A 361 -3.04 6.20 19.67
N ASP A 362 -4.11 5.61 20.20
CA ASP A 362 -4.47 5.68 21.62
C ASP A 362 -3.40 5.11 22.58
N LYS A 363 -2.39 4.41 22.06
CA LYS A 363 -1.26 3.89 22.85
C LYS A 363 0.03 4.67 22.64
N SER A 364 0.04 5.72 21.82
CA SER A 364 1.17 6.64 21.69
C SER A 364 0.97 7.89 22.54
N LEU A 365 2.03 8.69 22.67
CA LEU A 365 1.98 10.05 23.21
C LEU A 365 2.66 10.96 22.18
N PRO A 366 1.96 11.96 21.60
CA PRO A 366 0.53 12.27 21.77
C PRO A 366 -0.40 11.15 21.26
N THR A 367 -1.70 11.23 21.57
CA THR A 367 -2.76 10.35 21.03
C THR A 367 -3.39 10.97 19.78
N GLY A 368 -4.03 10.17 18.93
CA GLY A 368 -4.66 10.59 17.66
C GLY A 368 -4.42 9.56 16.55
N ALA A 369 -4.82 9.79 15.31
CA ALA A 369 -4.67 8.82 14.22
C ALA A 369 -3.66 9.30 13.16
N TYR A 370 -2.45 8.72 13.15
CA TYR A 370 -1.43 9.06 12.13
C TYR A 370 -0.57 7.87 11.75
N ASN A 371 -0.47 7.60 10.45
CA ASN A 371 0.32 6.53 9.83
C ASN A 371 -0.01 5.10 10.32
N ASN A 372 -1.21 4.86 10.88
CA ASN A 372 -1.63 3.50 11.25
C ASN A 372 -1.87 2.62 10.01
N ARG A 373 -2.22 3.22 8.86
CA ARG A 373 -2.39 2.53 7.58
C ARG A 373 -1.19 1.65 7.15
N TYR A 374 0.02 1.96 7.62
CA TYR A 374 1.22 1.17 7.32
C TYR A 374 1.07 -0.30 7.77
N VAL A 375 0.29 -0.54 8.83
CA VAL A 375 0.03 -1.87 9.38
C VAL A 375 -0.81 -2.76 8.46
N LEU A 376 -1.47 -2.20 7.44
CA LEU A 376 -2.22 -2.96 6.43
C LEU A 376 -1.37 -4.04 5.74
N SER A 377 -0.05 -3.83 5.64
CA SER A 377 0.88 -4.82 5.09
C SER A 377 0.98 -6.10 5.92
N ALA A 378 0.47 -6.11 7.16
CA ALA A 378 0.41 -7.28 8.04
C ALA A 378 -0.82 -8.16 7.79
N ILE A 379 -1.92 -7.62 7.24
CA ILE A 379 -3.16 -8.38 6.99
C ILE A 379 -2.90 -9.64 6.15
N PRO A 380 -2.10 -9.62 5.07
CA PRO A 380 -1.74 -10.84 4.35
C PRO A 380 -1.16 -11.95 5.22
N TRP A 381 -0.31 -11.61 6.20
CA TRP A 381 0.27 -12.58 7.12
C TRP A 381 -0.77 -13.17 8.07
N LEU A 382 -1.61 -12.32 8.66
CA LEU A 382 -2.70 -12.74 9.55
C LEU A 382 -3.69 -13.66 8.82
N ALA A 383 -4.07 -13.29 7.61
CA ALA A 383 -4.97 -14.07 6.76
C ALA A 383 -4.37 -15.43 6.36
N LEU A 384 -3.06 -15.49 6.06
CA LEU A 384 -2.36 -16.75 5.82
C LEU A 384 -2.37 -17.65 7.05
N LEU A 385 -2.02 -17.10 8.23
CA LEU A 385 -2.00 -17.85 9.49
C LEU A 385 -3.38 -18.42 9.82
N ALA A 386 -4.43 -17.60 9.73
CA ALA A 386 -5.80 -18.06 9.96
C ALA A 386 -6.20 -19.21 9.03
N GLY A 387 -5.88 -19.11 7.73
CA GLY A 387 -6.14 -20.18 6.77
C GLY A 387 -5.35 -21.46 7.06
N VAL A 388 -4.10 -21.33 7.51
CA VAL A 388 -3.28 -22.46 7.99
C VAL A 388 -3.93 -23.11 9.21
N GLY A 389 -4.40 -22.31 10.17
CA GLY A 389 -5.12 -22.79 11.35
C GLY A 389 -6.36 -23.62 10.99
N VAL A 390 -7.22 -23.08 10.12
CA VAL A 390 -8.41 -23.82 9.62
C VAL A 390 -8.00 -25.10 8.92
N HIS A 391 -6.96 -25.06 8.07
CA HIS A 391 -6.48 -26.27 7.39
C HIS A 391 -6.00 -27.36 8.36
N LEU A 392 -5.22 -26.99 9.39
CA LEU A 392 -4.68 -27.92 10.36
C LEU A 392 -5.77 -28.50 11.29
N LEU A 393 -6.77 -27.70 11.67
CA LEU A 393 -7.93 -28.18 12.44
C LEU A 393 -8.78 -29.17 11.63
N VAL A 394 -9.03 -28.88 10.36
CA VAL A 394 -9.86 -29.72 9.48
C VAL A 394 -9.15 -31.00 9.06
N ARG A 395 -7.81 -31.03 9.04
CA ARG A 395 -7.03 -32.20 8.61
C ARG A 395 -7.44 -33.48 9.35
N HIS A 396 -7.80 -33.37 10.63
CA HIS A 396 -8.22 -34.49 11.46
C HIS A 396 -9.75 -34.70 11.49
N LEU A 397 -10.52 -33.67 11.11
CA LEU A 397 -11.98 -33.64 11.20
C LEU A 397 -12.56 -33.04 9.91
N SER A 398 -12.47 -33.80 8.82
CA SER A 398 -12.82 -33.33 7.47
C SER A 398 -14.27 -32.88 7.29
N ARG A 399 -15.18 -33.15 8.23
CA ARG A 399 -16.56 -32.63 8.23
C ARG A 399 -16.68 -31.20 8.78
N LEU A 400 -15.68 -30.71 9.51
CA LEU A 400 -15.74 -29.40 10.19
C LEU A 400 -15.32 -28.21 9.33
N TRP A 401 -14.86 -28.42 8.09
CA TRP A 401 -14.40 -27.30 7.26
C TRP A 401 -15.49 -26.27 6.98
N LEU A 402 -16.72 -26.74 6.67
CA LEU A 402 -17.83 -25.84 6.36
C LEU A 402 -18.32 -25.10 7.62
N PRO A 403 -18.54 -25.77 8.77
CA PRO A 403 -18.81 -25.07 10.03
C PRO A 403 -17.75 -24.04 10.42
N LEU A 404 -16.46 -24.33 10.26
CA LEU A 404 -15.39 -23.39 10.59
C LEU A 404 -15.37 -22.18 9.65
N VAL A 405 -15.53 -22.41 8.34
CA VAL A 405 -15.64 -21.30 7.37
C VAL A 405 -16.87 -20.45 7.67
N LEU A 406 -18.01 -21.06 7.98
CA LEU A 406 -19.23 -20.34 8.33
C LEU A 406 -19.05 -19.54 9.62
N ALA A 407 -18.46 -20.14 10.66
CA ALA A 407 -18.16 -19.45 11.92
C ALA A 407 -17.22 -18.27 11.71
N CYS A 408 -16.14 -18.42 10.93
CA CYS A 408 -15.27 -17.31 10.55
C CYS A 408 -16.04 -16.23 9.77
N THR A 409 -16.92 -16.62 8.84
CA THR A 409 -17.73 -15.68 8.05
C THR A 409 -18.68 -14.88 8.95
N ILE A 410 -19.36 -15.55 9.88
CA ILE A 410 -20.26 -14.91 10.85
C ILE A 410 -19.46 -13.96 11.76
N ALA A 411 -18.31 -14.40 12.28
CA ALA A 411 -17.48 -13.57 13.15
C ALA A 411 -16.94 -12.32 12.44
N VAL A 412 -16.43 -12.46 11.21
CA VAL A 412 -15.98 -11.33 10.39
C VAL A 412 -17.14 -10.39 10.07
N THR A 413 -18.31 -10.93 9.74
CA THR A 413 -19.51 -10.13 9.48
C THR A 413 -19.92 -9.35 10.73
N ALA A 414 -19.97 -10.00 11.90
CA ALA A 414 -20.32 -9.35 13.16
C ALA A 414 -19.31 -8.25 13.53
N GLN A 415 -18.00 -8.50 13.36
CA GLN A 415 -16.97 -7.50 13.58
C GLN A 415 -17.14 -6.31 12.62
N ASN A 416 -17.39 -6.56 11.35
CA ASN A 416 -17.58 -5.50 10.36
C ASN A 416 -18.85 -4.69 10.65
N LEU A 417 -19.95 -5.34 11.04
CA LEU A 417 -21.18 -4.63 11.44
C LEU A 417 -20.91 -3.72 12.65
N TRP A 418 -20.18 -4.23 13.65
CA TRP A 418 -19.74 -3.42 14.78
C TRP A 418 -18.85 -2.24 14.31
N TRP A 419 -17.86 -2.46 13.46
CA TRP A 419 -17.05 -1.38 12.90
C TRP A 419 -17.86 -0.32 12.13
N THR A 420 -18.87 -0.74 11.36
CA THR A 420 -19.68 0.20 10.56
C THR A 420 -20.56 1.13 11.37
N GLU A 421 -20.86 0.83 12.64
CA GLU A 421 -21.62 1.76 13.50
C GLU A 421 -20.85 3.05 13.78
N ARG A 422 -19.53 2.95 13.95
CA ARG A 422 -18.64 4.09 14.26
C ARG A 422 -17.28 3.91 13.58
N PRO A 423 -17.24 4.03 12.25
CA PRO A 423 -16.03 3.69 11.49
C PRO A 423 -14.84 4.60 11.84
N GLY A 424 -15.09 5.87 12.13
CA GLY A 424 -14.07 6.84 12.57
C GLY A 424 -13.57 6.69 14.00
N GLU A 425 -14.17 5.81 14.81
CA GLU A 425 -13.70 5.55 16.19
C GLU A 425 -13.12 4.13 16.34
N ARG A 426 -13.54 3.20 15.47
CA ARG A 426 -13.25 1.78 15.63
C ARG A 426 -12.25 1.24 14.60
N MET A 427 -11.93 2.04 13.59
CA MET A 427 -10.97 1.72 12.54
C MET A 427 -10.02 2.90 12.34
N THR A 428 -8.81 2.83 12.91
CA THR A 428 -7.84 3.95 12.88
C THR A 428 -7.48 4.41 11.47
N VAL A 429 -7.55 3.52 10.48
CA VAL A 429 -7.33 3.87 9.06
C VAL A 429 -8.45 4.77 8.52
N ILE A 430 -9.69 4.55 8.94
CA ILE A 430 -10.82 5.39 8.53
C ILE A 430 -10.86 6.67 9.37
N GLU A 431 -10.55 6.59 10.66
CA GLU A 431 -10.34 7.76 11.53
C GLU A 431 -9.30 8.72 10.93
N GLU A 432 -8.11 8.21 10.59
CA GLU A 432 -7.04 9.01 9.98
C GLU A 432 -7.50 9.68 8.67
N ALA A 433 -8.26 8.97 7.84
CA ALA A 433 -8.83 9.56 6.63
C ALA A 433 -9.82 10.68 6.94
N GLN A 434 -10.70 10.49 7.93
CA GLN A 434 -11.68 11.50 8.34
C GLN A 434 -11.00 12.74 8.95
N ASP A 435 -9.99 12.55 9.79
CA ASP A 435 -9.19 13.64 10.36
C ASP A 435 -8.51 14.44 9.26
N GLN A 436 -7.94 13.77 8.27
CA GLN A 436 -7.35 14.45 7.11
C GLN A 436 -8.40 15.13 6.24
N HIS A 437 -9.59 14.54 6.05
CA HIS A 437 -10.68 15.18 5.34
C HIS A 437 -11.04 16.51 5.99
N VAL A 438 -11.20 16.53 7.32
CA VAL A 438 -11.48 17.75 8.10
C VAL A 438 -10.32 18.74 7.99
N ALA A 439 -9.08 18.28 8.16
CA ALA A 439 -7.88 19.13 8.07
C ALA A 439 -7.76 19.81 6.69
N TYR A 440 -8.05 19.09 5.61
CA TYR A 440 -7.97 19.62 4.25
C TYR A 440 -9.24 20.30 3.75
N GLN A 441 -10.35 20.30 4.51
CA GLN A 441 -11.63 20.85 4.04
C GLN A 441 -11.47 22.31 3.57
N ARG A 442 -10.72 23.12 4.32
CA ARG A 442 -10.52 24.55 4.04
C ARG A 442 -9.77 24.77 2.73
N VAL A 443 -8.65 24.05 2.56
CA VAL A 443 -7.83 24.15 1.34
C VAL A 443 -8.56 23.56 0.13
N LYS A 444 -9.35 22.49 0.30
CA LYS A 444 -10.25 21.94 -0.74
C LYS A 444 -11.29 22.97 -1.17
N THR A 445 -11.95 23.63 -0.21
CA THR A 445 -12.96 24.67 -0.48
C THR A 445 -12.35 25.85 -1.26
N ALA A 446 -11.16 26.30 -0.84
CA ALA A 446 -10.44 27.34 -1.56
C ALA A 446 -10.06 26.90 -2.99
N GLY A 447 -9.59 25.66 -3.18
CA GLY A 447 -9.29 25.11 -4.49
C GLY A 447 -10.51 24.98 -5.41
N GLU A 448 -11.67 24.56 -4.88
CA GLU A 448 -12.94 24.51 -5.62
C GLU A 448 -13.44 25.89 -6.02
N TRP A 449 -13.31 26.87 -5.11
CA TRP A 449 -13.62 28.25 -5.40
C TRP A 449 -12.72 28.78 -6.53
N LEU A 450 -11.40 28.58 -6.42
CA LEU A 450 -10.44 29.00 -7.45
C LEU A 450 -10.79 28.38 -8.79
N ARG A 451 -11.01 27.06 -8.86
CA ARG A 451 -11.40 26.37 -10.10
C ARG A 451 -12.62 26.98 -10.76
N THR A 452 -13.62 27.41 -9.98
CA THR A 452 -14.88 27.97 -10.50
C THR A 452 -14.74 29.40 -11.00
N HIS A 453 -13.78 30.16 -10.45
CA HIS A 453 -13.53 31.57 -10.79
C HIS A 453 -12.29 31.76 -11.67
N TYR A 454 -11.56 30.68 -11.94
CA TYR A 454 -10.34 30.70 -12.73
C TYR A 454 -10.65 31.10 -14.18
N ASP A 455 -9.98 32.14 -14.64
CA ASP A 455 -10.19 32.75 -15.95
C ASP A 455 -8.91 32.78 -16.80
N GLY A 456 -8.00 31.83 -16.54
CA GLY A 456 -6.72 31.68 -17.23
C GLY A 456 -5.58 32.47 -16.58
N GLY A 457 -4.35 32.18 -17.02
CA GLY A 457 -3.12 32.78 -16.50
C GLY A 457 -2.55 31.99 -15.32
N GLY A 458 -1.25 32.15 -15.07
CA GLY A 458 -0.57 31.28 -14.11
C GLY A 458 -1.00 31.49 -12.66
N ILE A 459 -0.85 30.43 -11.86
CA ILE A 459 -1.17 30.37 -10.44
C ILE A 459 0.13 30.18 -9.67
N LEU A 460 0.55 31.20 -8.92
CA LEU A 460 1.67 31.07 -7.99
C LEU A 460 1.17 30.50 -6.67
N MET A 461 1.69 29.33 -6.30
CA MET A 461 1.38 28.70 -5.03
C MET A 461 2.53 27.81 -4.56
N ASP A 462 2.79 27.79 -3.27
CA ASP A 462 3.77 26.85 -2.71
C ASP A 462 3.20 25.42 -2.59
N GLN A 463 4.09 24.43 -2.54
CA GLN A 463 3.82 23.02 -2.23
C GLN A 463 4.02 22.70 -0.75
N THR A 464 3.38 23.48 0.12
CA THR A 464 3.26 23.11 1.55
C THR A 464 2.45 21.80 1.69
N PRO A 465 2.53 21.09 2.83
CA PRO A 465 1.82 19.81 3.01
C PRO A 465 0.33 19.86 2.64
N ASP A 466 -0.35 20.97 2.96
CA ASP A 466 -1.75 21.22 2.62
C ASP A 466 -1.98 21.57 1.13
N LYS A 467 -1.16 22.43 0.53
CA LYS A 467 -1.34 22.87 -0.86
C LYS A 467 -0.76 21.90 -1.90
N SER A 468 0.20 21.06 -1.53
CA SER A 468 0.75 19.99 -2.39
C SER A 468 -0.31 18.94 -2.76
N SER A 469 -1.37 18.85 -1.96
CA SER A 469 -2.40 17.83 -2.03
C SER A 469 -3.71 18.31 -2.69
N ILE A 470 -3.79 19.52 -3.26
CA ILE A 470 -5.06 20.04 -3.81
C ILE A 470 -5.16 20.10 -5.34
N ALA A 471 -4.10 19.73 -6.08
CA ALA A 471 -4.12 19.82 -7.53
C ALA A 471 -5.26 19.02 -8.21
N PRO A 472 -5.65 17.81 -7.74
CA PRO A 472 -6.84 17.11 -8.24
C PRO A 472 -8.15 17.90 -8.05
N ILE A 473 -8.25 18.66 -6.95
CA ILE A 473 -9.43 19.46 -6.59
C ILE A 473 -9.52 20.70 -7.47
N LEU A 474 -8.39 21.39 -7.66
CA LEU A 474 -8.26 22.50 -8.60
C LEU A 474 -8.58 22.06 -10.02
N GLY A 475 -8.12 20.87 -10.42
CA GLY A 475 -8.49 20.27 -11.69
C GLY A 475 -8.10 21.07 -12.92
N LEU A 476 -6.99 21.79 -12.81
CA LEU A 476 -6.33 22.53 -13.88
C LEU A 476 -5.08 21.76 -14.33
N ARG A 477 -4.55 22.12 -15.49
CA ARG A 477 -3.30 21.55 -15.98
C ARG A 477 -2.15 21.96 -15.05
N ILE A 478 -1.17 21.08 -14.86
CA ILE A 478 -0.09 21.35 -13.90
C ILE A 478 0.84 22.49 -14.37
N ASP A 479 0.88 22.76 -15.67
CA ASP A 479 1.68 23.81 -16.29
C ASP A 479 1.11 25.21 -16.06
N GLU A 480 -0.10 25.33 -15.51
CA GLU A 480 -0.64 26.60 -15.02
C GLU A 480 0.00 27.02 -13.69
N PHE A 481 0.59 26.09 -12.93
CA PHE A 481 1.09 26.37 -11.59
C PHE A 481 2.58 26.70 -11.58
N PHE A 482 2.93 27.75 -10.85
CA PHE A 482 4.29 28.02 -10.38
C PHE A 482 4.39 27.50 -8.96
N THR A 483 5.11 26.39 -8.79
CA THR A 483 5.31 25.68 -7.52
C THR A 483 6.77 25.29 -7.35
N ARG A 484 7.24 24.94 -6.15
CA ARG A 484 8.62 24.42 -5.92
C ARG A 484 9.07 23.35 -6.91
N ALA A 485 8.15 22.48 -7.35
CA ALA A 485 8.45 21.47 -8.36
C ALA A 485 8.83 22.03 -9.74
N SER A 486 8.59 23.32 -10.00
CA SER A 486 8.91 24.00 -11.26
C SER A 486 10.36 24.52 -11.29
N GLY A 487 11.13 24.32 -10.22
CA GLY A 487 12.53 24.74 -10.12
C GLY A 487 12.70 26.25 -10.21
N ASP A 488 13.68 26.70 -10.98
CA ASP A 488 14.06 28.12 -11.12
C ASP A 488 12.86 29.03 -11.51
N VAL A 489 11.93 28.50 -12.30
CA VAL A 489 10.72 29.23 -12.74
C VAL A 489 9.82 29.61 -11.56
N PHE A 490 9.87 28.87 -10.45
CA PHE A 490 9.15 29.21 -9.22
C PHE A 490 9.82 30.38 -8.49
N GLU A 491 11.14 30.38 -8.38
CA GLU A 491 11.91 31.46 -7.77
C GLU A 491 11.74 32.77 -8.55
N GLU A 492 11.77 32.70 -9.89
CA GLU A 492 11.46 33.82 -10.77
C GLU A 492 10.04 34.36 -10.55
N ALA A 493 9.05 33.47 -10.42
CA ALA A 493 7.66 33.86 -10.17
C ALA A 493 7.43 34.44 -8.77
N ILE A 494 8.20 34.04 -7.76
CA ILE A 494 8.18 34.66 -6.43
C ILE A 494 8.81 36.07 -6.49
N ALA A 495 9.92 36.22 -7.22
CA ALA A 495 10.64 37.48 -7.33
C ALA A 495 9.86 38.54 -8.15
N ASP A 496 9.15 38.13 -9.19
CA ASP A 496 8.26 39.00 -9.98
C ASP A 496 6.90 38.33 -10.25
N PRO A 497 6.00 38.30 -9.26
CA PRO A 497 4.69 37.65 -9.41
C PRO A 497 3.81 38.36 -10.42
N TYR A 498 4.03 39.66 -10.68
CA TYR A 498 3.18 40.45 -11.56
C TYR A 498 3.32 40.03 -13.02
N SER A 499 4.52 39.70 -13.49
CA SER A 499 4.74 39.24 -14.87
C SER A 499 4.37 37.77 -15.08
N HIS A 500 4.47 36.94 -14.03
CA HIS A 500 4.28 35.48 -14.14
C HIS A 500 2.86 35.03 -13.81
N ALA A 501 2.28 35.54 -12.73
CA ALA A 501 1.08 34.98 -12.13
C ALA A 501 -0.10 35.95 -12.22
N ARG A 502 -1.25 35.42 -12.63
CA ARG A 502 -2.52 36.13 -12.52
C ARG A 502 -3.18 35.89 -11.17
N TRP A 503 -2.94 34.71 -10.61
CA TRP A 503 -3.51 34.25 -9.35
C TRP A 503 -2.40 33.90 -8.39
N VAL A 504 -2.56 34.26 -7.11
CA VAL A 504 -1.66 33.83 -6.03
C VAL A 504 -2.49 33.13 -4.97
N PHE A 505 -2.09 31.90 -4.62
CA PHE A 505 -2.71 31.12 -3.56
C PHE A 505 -1.69 30.83 -2.46
N MET A 506 -1.86 31.53 -1.33
CA MET A 506 -0.94 31.51 -0.21
C MET A 506 -1.67 31.59 1.13
N HIS A 507 -0.96 31.29 2.20
CA HIS A 507 -1.44 31.62 3.54
C HIS A 507 -1.45 33.14 3.76
N ARG A 508 -2.26 33.59 4.71
CA ARG A 508 -2.43 34.99 5.12
C ARG A 508 -1.54 35.34 6.30
N GLU A 509 -1.07 34.32 7.01
CA GLU A 509 -0.09 34.38 8.08
C GLU A 509 0.90 33.23 7.88
N GLN A 510 2.15 33.41 8.31
CA GLN A 510 3.15 32.37 8.14
C GLN A 510 2.82 31.16 9.01
N VAL A 511 2.87 29.97 8.42
CA VAL A 511 2.74 28.71 9.17
C VAL A 511 3.97 28.56 10.08
N THR A 512 3.75 28.62 11.39
CA THR A 512 4.82 28.52 12.41
C THR A 512 4.88 27.13 13.05
N ASP A 513 3.79 26.36 13.03
CA ASP A 513 3.73 25.00 13.56
C ASP A 513 3.58 23.98 12.43
N SER A 514 4.71 23.56 11.88
CA SER A 514 4.76 22.56 10.79
C SER A 514 5.32 21.22 11.27
N ALA A 515 5.01 20.16 10.51
CA ALA A 515 5.53 18.81 10.72
C ALA A 515 6.96 18.61 10.15
N THR A 516 7.47 19.60 9.41
CA THR A 516 8.83 19.65 8.84
C THR A 516 9.22 21.11 8.64
N GLU A 517 10.52 21.43 8.73
CA GLU A 517 11.04 22.77 8.41
C GLU A 517 10.69 23.21 6.98
N THR A 518 10.50 22.24 6.08
CA THR A 518 10.11 22.53 4.68
C THR A 518 8.66 22.93 4.51
N GLY A 519 7.83 22.87 5.57
CA GLY A 519 6.41 23.19 5.51
C GLY A 519 6.08 24.67 5.75
N VAL A 520 7.09 25.54 5.84
CA VAL A 520 7.00 26.99 5.66
C VAL A 520 6.42 27.27 4.27
N ASP A 521 5.55 28.28 4.14
CA ASP A 521 5.02 28.74 2.85
C ASP A 521 5.89 29.86 2.28
N LEU A 522 6.72 29.55 1.30
CA LEU A 522 7.69 30.49 0.70
C LEU A 522 7.00 31.63 -0.05
N VAL A 523 5.81 31.38 -0.61
CA VAL A 523 5.02 32.43 -1.28
C VAL A 523 4.49 33.43 -0.25
N THR A 524 3.99 32.95 0.90
CA THR A 524 3.57 33.82 2.00
C THR A 524 4.75 34.59 2.58
N GLU A 525 5.87 33.92 2.84
CA GLU A 525 7.07 34.53 3.40
C GLU A 525 7.57 35.70 2.54
N ALA A 526 7.58 35.52 1.23
CA ALA A 526 8.03 36.55 0.29
C ALA A 526 6.99 37.66 0.08
N LEU A 527 5.71 37.32 -0.14
CA LEU A 527 4.72 38.26 -0.66
C LEU A 527 3.86 38.93 0.42
N MET A 528 3.67 38.31 1.58
CA MET A 528 2.88 38.90 2.66
C MET A 528 3.44 40.24 3.16
N PRO A 529 4.76 40.41 3.39
CA PRO A 529 5.32 41.68 3.84
C PRO A 529 5.51 42.70 2.70
N ASP A 530 5.37 42.32 1.42
CA ASP A 530 5.65 43.20 0.28
C ASP A 530 4.48 44.17 -0.02
N PRO A 531 4.66 45.50 0.15
CA PRO A 531 3.61 46.46 -0.19
C PRO A 531 3.28 46.52 -1.69
N GLN A 532 4.25 46.21 -2.57
CA GLN A 532 4.01 46.22 -4.02
C GLN A 532 3.06 45.11 -4.46
N PHE A 533 3.19 43.92 -3.88
CA PHE A 533 2.24 42.84 -4.05
C PHE A 533 0.81 43.30 -3.72
N HIS A 534 0.58 43.88 -2.55
CA HIS A 534 -0.77 44.35 -2.14
C HIS A 534 -1.31 45.50 -3.01
N ALA A 535 -0.45 46.28 -3.65
CA ALA A 535 -0.86 47.32 -4.60
C ALA A 535 -1.27 46.74 -5.98
N ARG A 536 -0.75 45.57 -6.35
CA ARG A 536 -0.93 44.94 -7.67
C ARG A 536 -1.84 43.71 -7.65
N PHE A 537 -2.12 43.15 -6.49
CA PHE A 537 -2.97 41.98 -6.29
C PHE A 537 -4.06 42.27 -5.27
N ARG A 538 -5.29 41.94 -5.63
CA ARG A 538 -6.45 42.09 -4.75
C ARG A 538 -6.81 40.73 -4.15
N LEU A 539 -6.98 40.68 -2.83
CA LEU A 539 -7.61 39.52 -2.17
C LEU A 539 -9.06 39.39 -2.66
N VAL A 540 -9.38 38.26 -3.30
CA VAL A 540 -10.71 37.99 -3.88
C VAL A 540 -11.45 36.87 -3.17
N TYR A 541 -10.74 36.02 -2.43
CA TYR A 541 -11.33 34.99 -1.59
C TYR A 541 -10.42 34.71 -0.39
N ALA A 542 -11.01 34.44 0.76
CA ALA A 542 -10.28 34.01 1.95
C ALA A 542 -11.12 33.01 2.75
N ILE A 543 -10.44 32.04 3.34
CA ILE A 543 -11.03 31.10 4.29
C ILE A 543 -10.00 30.80 5.37
N ALA A 544 -10.33 31.12 6.63
CA ALA A 544 -9.37 31.09 7.74
C ALA A 544 -8.08 31.85 7.40
N ASP A 545 -6.95 31.15 7.45
CA ASP A 545 -5.61 31.60 7.14
C ASP A 545 -5.22 31.43 5.67
N LEU A 546 -6.11 30.97 4.79
CA LEU A 546 -5.84 30.86 3.35
C LEU A 546 -6.39 32.06 2.58
N GLY A 547 -5.63 32.55 1.60
CA GLY A 547 -6.00 33.67 0.74
C GLY A 547 -5.75 33.40 -0.74
N ILE A 548 -6.72 33.78 -1.58
CA ILE A 548 -6.58 33.80 -3.04
C ILE A 548 -6.61 35.24 -3.50
N TYR A 549 -5.54 35.64 -4.17
CA TYR A 549 -5.34 36.98 -4.69
C TYR A 549 -5.35 36.95 -6.22
N ARG A 550 -5.88 38.02 -6.82
CA ARG A 550 -5.97 38.20 -8.27
C ARG A 550 -5.30 39.50 -8.69
N ARG A 551 -4.49 39.45 -9.75
CA ARG A 551 -3.79 40.61 -10.31
C ARG A 551 -4.78 41.72 -10.72
N ILE A 552 -4.43 42.95 -10.42
CA ILE A 552 -5.16 44.17 -10.79
C ILE A 552 -4.60 44.66 -12.15
N GLY A 553 -5.48 44.89 -13.13
CA GLY A 553 -5.13 45.35 -14.47
C GLY A 553 -5.40 44.31 -15.57
N PRO A 554 -5.35 44.72 -16.85
CA PRO A 554 -5.65 43.84 -17.98
C PRO A 554 -4.65 42.67 -18.10
N VAL A 555 -5.11 41.59 -18.71
CA VAL A 555 -4.26 40.47 -19.10
C VAL A 555 -3.39 40.97 -20.25
N GLY A 556 -2.09 41.16 -19.98
CA GLY A 556 -1.09 41.47 -21.01
C GLY A 556 -0.90 40.30 -21.95
#